data_AF-A0A944LMP8-F1
#
_entry.id   AF-A0A944LMP8-F1
#
_cell.length_a   1.000
_cell.length_b   1.000
_cell.length_c   1.000
_cell.angle_alpha   90.00
_cell.angle_beta   90.00
_cell.angle_gamma   90.00
#
_symmetry.space_group_name_H-M   'P 1'
#
loop_
_entity.id
_entity.type
_entity.pdbx_description
1 polymer ?
#
loop_
_entity_poly.entity_id
_entity_poly.type
_entity_poly.pdbx_seq_one_letter_code
_entity_poly.pdbx_strand_id
1 'polypeptide(L)'
;MKFTTTILGSGNKAGIEVPEDIISALDAGKRPPVVVTINGKSYRSSIAVMGGQNLIGVSSANREFTGVTAGDTVEVDVELDTQPRIVEVPDDLAAALAAEPEAQAFYATLNYSAQRRYVEPIGDAKTGETRARRIAKVVADLKAGKK
;
A
#
# COMPACT_ATOMS: atom_id res chain seq x y z
N MET A 1 2.83 19.30 -2.95
CA MET A 1 2.19 20.40 -2.20
C MET A 1 2.65 20.34 -0.76
N LYS A 2 3.06 21.45 -0.16
CA LYS A 2 3.73 21.46 1.14
C LYS A 2 2.88 22.07 2.25
N PHE A 3 2.95 21.48 3.43
CA PHE A 3 2.35 22.01 4.65
C PHE A 3 3.12 21.53 5.89
N THR A 4 3.03 22.30 6.96
CA THR A 4 3.62 21.92 8.26
C THR A 4 2.54 21.31 9.14
N THR A 5 2.82 20.16 9.73
CA THR A 5 1.90 19.53 10.69
C THR A 5 2.66 18.80 11.79
N THR A 6 1.96 18.52 12.88
CA THR A 6 2.43 17.61 13.93
C THR A 6 2.03 16.18 13.59
N ILE A 7 2.95 15.23 13.75
CA ILE A 7 2.65 13.80 13.63
C ILE A 7 1.77 13.39 14.80
N LEU A 8 0.50 13.10 14.52
CA LEU A 8 -0.48 12.65 15.51
C LEU A 8 -0.22 11.20 15.90
N GLY A 9 -0.51 10.83 17.15
CA GLY A 9 -0.57 9.45 17.60
C GLY A 9 0.24 9.12 18.85
N SER A 10 0.23 7.84 19.22
CA SER A 10 0.98 7.31 20.36
C SER A 10 1.30 5.82 20.13
N GLY A 11 2.52 5.39 20.48
CA GLY A 11 2.99 4.02 20.29
C GLY A 11 3.07 3.60 18.82
N ASN A 12 2.36 2.53 18.45
CA ASN A 12 2.38 1.96 17.09
C ASN A 12 1.45 2.65 16.08
N LYS A 13 0.68 3.65 16.51
CA LYS A 13 -0.24 4.40 15.64
C LYS A 13 0.28 5.82 15.48
N ALA A 14 0.63 6.19 14.25
CA ALA A 14 1.01 7.55 13.90
C ALA A 14 0.34 7.98 12.59
N GLY A 15 0.00 9.25 12.48
CA GLY A 15 -0.68 9.81 11.32
C GLY A 15 -0.38 11.29 11.09
N ILE A 16 -0.44 11.70 9.84
CA ILE A 16 -0.32 13.09 9.38
C ILE A 16 -1.74 13.54 9.06
N GLU A 17 -2.20 14.60 9.71
CA GLU A 17 -3.42 15.28 9.28
C GLU A 17 -3.15 16.09 8.02
N VAL A 18 -3.96 15.87 7.00
CA VAL A 18 -3.87 16.60 5.73
C VAL A 18 -4.93 17.69 5.74
N PRO A 19 -4.53 18.98 5.64
CA PRO A 19 -5.47 20.09 5.56
C PRO A 19 -6.45 19.95 4.39
N GLU A 20 -7.66 20.46 4.56
CA GLU A 20 -8.73 20.35 3.55
C GLU A 20 -8.40 21.08 2.24
N ASP A 21 -7.61 22.16 2.29
CA ASP A 21 -7.13 22.87 1.11
C ASP A 21 -6.21 21.99 0.25
N ILE A 22 -5.34 21.19 0.88
CA ILE A 22 -4.46 20.23 0.19
C ILE A 22 -5.29 19.11 -0.44
N ILE A 23 -6.31 18.61 0.26
CA ILE A 23 -7.23 17.59 -0.29
C ILE A 23 -7.98 18.12 -1.50
N SER A 24 -8.48 19.35 -1.43
CA SER A 24 -9.18 20.00 -2.52
C SER A 24 -8.25 20.23 -3.71
N ALA A 25 -7.01 20.64 -3.46
CA ALA A 25 -6.00 20.85 -4.50
C ALA A 25 -5.51 19.55 -5.16
N LEU A 26 -5.57 18.41 -4.46
CA LEU A 26 -5.30 17.09 -5.05
C LEU A 26 -6.39 16.67 -6.06
N ASP A 27 -7.63 17.17 -5.95
CA ASP A 27 -8.76 16.89 -6.86
C ASP A 27 -8.94 15.40 -7.24
N ALA A 28 -8.72 14.49 -6.29
CA ALA A 28 -8.66 13.04 -6.56
C ALA A 28 -9.61 12.21 -5.67
N GLY A 29 -10.68 12.84 -5.20
CA GLY A 29 -11.70 12.22 -4.36
C GLY A 29 -11.25 11.95 -2.91
N LYS A 30 -11.96 11.05 -2.22
CA LYS A 30 -11.86 10.89 -0.75
C LYS A 30 -10.66 10.10 -0.25
N ARG A 31 -10.03 9.27 -1.10
CA ARG A 31 -8.95 8.36 -0.70
C ARG A 31 -7.84 8.26 -1.76
N PRO A 32 -7.25 9.38 -2.19
CA PRO A 32 -6.25 9.35 -3.24
C PRO A 32 -4.97 8.65 -2.78
N PRO A 33 -4.32 7.88 -3.68
CA PRO A 33 -2.95 7.45 -3.47
C PRO A 33 -2.03 8.68 -3.58
N VAL A 34 -1.03 8.75 -2.70
CA VAL A 34 -0.12 9.90 -2.63
C VAL A 34 1.32 9.47 -2.40
N VAL A 35 2.26 10.27 -2.88
CA VAL A 35 3.66 10.23 -2.46
C VAL A 35 3.84 11.28 -1.38
N VAL A 36 4.48 10.88 -0.28
CA VAL A 36 4.69 11.71 0.90
C VAL A 36 6.18 11.87 1.11
N THR A 37 6.65 13.11 1.19
CA THR A 37 8.06 13.44 1.41
C THR A 37 8.22 14.15 2.73
N ILE A 38 9.09 13.61 3.60
CA ILE A 38 9.43 14.17 4.91
C ILE A 38 10.94 14.06 5.08
N ASN A 39 11.60 15.12 5.56
CA ASN A 39 13.06 15.15 5.73
C ASN A 39 13.83 14.73 4.46
N GLY A 40 13.33 15.10 3.27
CA GLY A 40 13.91 14.74 1.98
C GLY A 40 13.75 13.27 1.57
N LYS A 41 12.97 12.47 2.31
CA LYS A 41 12.73 11.06 2.05
C LYS A 41 11.27 10.83 1.65
N SER A 42 11.07 10.21 0.50
CA SER A 42 9.75 10.00 -0.09
C SER A 42 9.28 8.56 0.05
N TYR A 43 8.00 8.36 0.36
CA TYR A 43 7.36 7.06 0.41
C TYR A 43 5.93 7.13 -0.15
N ARG A 44 5.45 6.01 -0.71
CA ARG A 44 4.08 5.91 -1.25
C ARG A 44 3.10 5.55 -0.14
N SER A 45 1.96 6.22 -0.08
CA SER A 45 0.89 5.97 0.87
C SER A 45 -0.48 6.26 0.25
N SER A 46 -1.51 6.41 1.07
CA SER A 46 -2.85 6.80 0.65
C SER A 46 -3.53 7.61 1.75
N ILE A 47 -4.31 8.61 1.35
CA ILE A 47 -5.13 9.38 2.29
C ILE A 47 -6.37 8.56 2.64
N ALA A 48 -6.74 8.57 3.92
CA ALA A 48 -7.95 7.94 4.41
C ALA A 48 -8.73 8.90 5.32
N VAL A 49 -10.06 8.87 5.21
CA VAL A 49 -10.95 9.60 6.12
C VAL A 49 -11.20 8.74 7.36
N MET A 50 -10.80 9.23 8.54
CA MET A 50 -11.08 8.61 9.84
C MET A 50 -11.68 9.66 10.78
N GLY A 51 -12.88 9.40 11.31
CA GLY A 51 -13.54 10.33 12.23
C GLY A 51 -13.85 11.72 11.63
N GLY A 52 -13.91 11.84 10.31
CA GLY A 52 -14.09 13.12 9.60
C GLY A 52 -12.79 13.85 9.25
N GLN A 53 -11.64 13.36 9.72
CA GLN A 53 -10.33 13.92 9.43
C GLN A 53 -9.66 13.17 8.27
N ASN A 54 -8.93 13.90 7.42
CA ASN A 54 -8.12 13.32 6.36
C ASN A 54 -6.74 12.98 6.92
N LEU A 55 -6.41 11.69 6.98
CA LEU A 55 -5.18 11.20 7.59
C LEU A 55 -4.35 10.40 6.59
N ILE A 56 -3.04 10.56 6.67
CA ILE A 56 -2.05 9.65 6.10
C ILE A 56 -1.42 8.88 7.24
N GLY A 57 -1.57 7.55 7.22
CA GLY A 57 -0.90 6.70 8.21
C GLY A 57 0.62 6.67 8.00
N VAL A 58 1.38 6.81 9.09
CA VAL A 58 2.83 6.67 9.10
C VAL A 58 3.18 5.39 9.85
N SER A 59 3.49 4.33 9.11
CA SER A 59 3.86 3.03 9.69
C SER A 59 5.15 3.13 10.52
N SER A 60 5.44 2.15 11.38
CA SER A 60 6.73 2.10 12.10
C SER A 60 7.91 2.14 11.13
N ALA A 61 7.87 1.36 10.05
CA ALA A 61 8.91 1.37 9.03
C ALA A 61 9.09 2.75 8.36
N ASN A 62 8.00 3.45 8.05
CA ASN A 62 8.08 4.79 7.44
C ASN A 62 8.58 5.83 8.45
N ARG A 63 8.27 5.69 9.74
CA ARG A 63 8.82 6.54 10.81
C ARG A 63 10.32 6.35 10.96
N GLU A 64 10.78 5.11 11.02
CA GLU A 64 12.22 4.79 11.05
C GLU A 64 12.93 5.29 9.79
N PHE A 65 12.31 5.11 8.61
CA PHE A 65 12.85 5.58 7.35
C PHE A 65 12.97 7.11 7.31
N THR A 66 11.92 7.84 7.70
CA THR A 66 11.88 9.32 7.65
C THR A 66 12.53 10.01 8.86
N GLY A 67 12.81 9.25 9.93
CA GLY A 67 13.39 9.77 11.17
C GLY A 67 12.42 10.61 12.00
N VAL A 68 11.12 10.29 11.97
CA VAL A 68 10.08 11.05 12.68
C VAL A 68 9.37 10.21 13.73
N THR A 69 8.93 10.86 14.79
CA THR A 69 8.19 10.29 15.91
C THR A 69 6.85 11.00 16.07
N ALA A 70 5.89 10.36 16.76
CA ALA A 70 4.66 11.04 17.14
C ALA A 70 4.98 12.23 18.07
N GLY A 71 4.34 13.37 17.81
CA GLY A 71 4.60 14.65 18.48
C GLY A 71 5.59 15.55 17.73
N ASP A 72 6.34 15.04 16.76
CA ASP A 72 7.24 15.88 15.96
C ASP A 72 6.45 16.80 15.04
N THR A 73 6.91 18.05 14.91
CA THR A 73 6.41 18.99 13.91
C THR A 73 7.33 18.95 12.70
N VAL A 74 6.76 18.65 11.53
CA VAL A 74 7.51 18.41 10.30
C VAL A 74 6.87 19.14 9.11
N GLU A 75 7.69 19.53 8.14
CA GLU A 75 7.23 19.91 6.81
C GLU A 75 6.97 18.63 6.01
N VAL A 76 5.77 18.50 5.46
CA VAL A 76 5.34 17.37 4.64
C VAL A 76 5.05 17.90 3.23
N ASP A 77 5.66 17.26 2.23
CA ASP A 77 5.23 17.41 0.83
C ASP A 77 4.35 16.23 0.44
N VAL A 78 3.20 16.50 -0.16
CA VAL A 78 2.25 15.51 -0.66
C VAL A 78 1.92 15.80 -2.12
N GLU A 79 2.01 14.77 -2.94
CA GLU A 79 1.64 14.80 -4.36
C GLU A 79 0.81 13.55 -4.71
N LEU A 80 0.00 13.64 -5.76
CA LEU A 80 -0.74 12.48 -6.26
C LEU A 80 0.21 11.42 -6.77
N ASP A 81 -0.02 10.21 -6.30
CA ASP A 81 0.69 9.04 -6.80
C ASP A 81 0.00 8.51 -8.05
N THR A 82 0.42 9.03 -9.20
CA THR A 82 -0.07 8.63 -10.54
C THR A 82 0.69 7.44 -11.12
N GLN A 83 1.73 6.95 -10.43
CA GLN A 83 2.53 5.85 -10.94
C GLN A 83 1.72 4.55 -10.94
N PRO A 84 1.77 3.77 -12.05
CA PRO A 84 1.08 2.49 -12.11
C PRO A 84 1.61 1.58 -11.01
N ARG A 85 0.72 1.07 -10.16
CA ARG A 85 1.04 0.08 -9.15
C ARG A 85 0.95 -1.29 -9.82
N ILE A 86 2.09 -1.80 -10.27
CA ILE A 86 2.21 -3.10 -10.94
C ILE A 86 2.72 -4.11 -9.91
N VAL A 87 2.05 -5.24 -9.79
CA VAL A 87 2.56 -6.39 -9.04
C VAL A 87 3.31 -7.27 -10.02
N GLU A 88 4.62 -7.42 -9.84
CA GLU A 88 5.40 -8.37 -10.63
C GLU A 88 5.04 -9.79 -10.24
N VAL A 89 4.28 -10.47 -11.11
CA VAL A 89 3.86 -11.86 -10.91
C VAL A 89 5.05 -12.77 -11.23
N PRO A 90 5.54 -13.59 -10.28
CA PRO A 90 6.64 -14.50 -10.57
C PRO A 90 6.24 -15.58 -11.58
N ASP A 91 7.20 -16.03 -12.39
CA ASP A 91 6.94 -16.95 -13.52
C ASP A 91 6.23 -18.24 -13.12
N ASP A 92 6.53 -18.79 -11.94
CA ASP A 92 5.91 -20.01 -11.45
C ASP A 92 4.48 -19.82 -10.95
N LEU A 93 4.15 -18.65 -10.38
CA LEU A 93 2.76 -18.29 -10.12
C LEU A 93 2.01 -18.04 -11.44
N ALA A 94 2.64 -17.37 -12.41
CA ALA A 94 2.05 -17.13 -13.72
C ALA A 94 1.73 -18.46 -14.44
N ALA A 95 2.66 -19.42 -14.41
CA ALA A 95 2.44 -20.77 -14.95
C ALA A 95 1.30 -21.51 -14.23
N ALA A 96 1.22 -21.41 -12.90
CA ALA A 96 0.15 -22.02 -12.12
C ALA A 96 -1.23 -21.41 -12.41
N LEU A 97 -1.29 -20.08 -12.62
CA LEU A 97 -2.53 -19.40 -13.03
C LEU A 97 -2.93 -19.76 -14.47
N ALA A 98 -1.97 -19.86 -15.39
CA ALA A 98 -2.24 -20.24 -16.77
C ALA A 98 -2.84 -21.65 -16.92
N ALA A 99 -2.53 -22.55 -15.97
CA ALA A 99 -3.15 -23.88 -15.91
C ALA A 99 -4.61 -23.86 -15.40
N GLU A 100 -5.07 -22.74 -14.83
CA GLU A 100 -6.36 -22.61 -14.14
C GLU A 100 -7.08 -21.32 -14.60
N PRO A 101 -7.80 -21.37 -15.74
CA PRO A 101 -8.40 -20.18 -16.36
C PRO A 101 -9.35 -19.40 -15.44
N GLU A 102 -10.09 -20.09 -14.57
CA GLU A 102 -10.96 -19.47 -13.56
C GLU A 102 -10.18 -18.63 -12.56
N ALA A 103 -9.06 -19.17 -12.06
CA ALA A 103 -8.18 -18.48 -11.12
C ALA A 103 -7.50 -17.27 -11.79
N GLN A 104 -7.03 -17.44 -13.02
CA GLN A 104 -6.42 -16.37 -13.80
C GLN A 104 -7.40 -15.24 -14.08
N ALA A 105 -8.63 -15.56 -14.50
CA ALA A 105 -9.67 -14.58 -14.75
C ALA A 105 -10.03 -13.81 -13.47
N PHE A 106 -10.20 -14.51 -12.35
CA PHE A 106 -10.48 -13.86 -11.07
C PHE A 106 -9.32 -12.97 -10.61
N TYR A 107 -8.07 -13.43 -10.73
CA TYR A 107 -6.87 -12.66 -10.39
C TYR A 107 -6.77 -11.35 -11.19
N ALA A 108 -7.14 -11.37 -12.48
CA ALA A 108 -7.17 -10.19 -13.32
C ALA A 108 -8.21 -9.13 -12.88
N THR A 109 -9.23 -9.52 -12.09
CA THR A 109 -10.20 -8.58 -11.51
C THR A 109 -9.75 -7.95 -10.19
N LEU A 110 -8.67 -8.45 -9.59
CA LEU A 110 -8.18 -7.97 -8.30
C LEU A 110 -7.51 -6.61 -8.45
N ASN A 111 -7.73 -5.73 -7.47
CA ASN A 111 -6.96 -4.50 -7.37
C ASN A 111 -5.51 -4.79 -6.94
N TYR A 112 -4.63 -3.80 -7.10
CA TYR A 112 -3.21 -3.91 -6.74
C TYR A 112 -2.96 -4.48 -5.34
N SER A 113 -3.69 -4.00 -4.33
CA SER A 113 -3.51 -4.46 -2.94
C SER A 113 -3.86 -5.93 -2.76
N ALA A 114 -4.94 -6.39 -3.40
CA ALA A 114 -5.34 -7.79 -3.37
C ALA A 114 -4.36 -8.67 -4.16
N GLN A 115 -3.89 -8.22 -5.33
CA GLN A 115 -2.85 -8.92 -6.10
C GLN A 115 -1.55 -9.05 -5.28
N ARG A 116 -1.09 -7.97 -4.65
CA ARG A 116 0.13 -7.93 -3.84
C ARG A 116 0.04 -8.89 -2.64
N ARG A 117 -1.13 -9.00 -2.01
CA ARG A 117 -1.37 -9.93 -0.89
C ARG A 117 -1.09 -11.39 -1.25
N TYR A 118 -1.35 -11.78 -2.49
CA TYR A 118 -1.06 -13.13 -2.98
C TYR A 118 0.40 -13.30 -3.40
N VAL A 119 0.99 -12.29 -4.04
CA VAL A 119 2.32 -12.38 -4.63
C VAL A 119 3.45 -12.21 -3.62
N GLU A 120 3.36 -11.25 -2.70
CA GLU A 120 4.42 -10.92 -1.74
C GLU A 120 4.86 -12.14 -0.91
N PRO A 121 3.95 -12.93 -0.31
CA PRO A 121 4.35 -14.15 0.40
C PRO A 121 5.08 -15.16 -0.48
N ILE A 122 4.84 -15.21 -1.79
CA ILE A 122 5.55 -16.13 -2.69
C ILE A 122 6.99 -15.66 -2.89
N GLY A 123 7.20 -14.35 -3.05
CA GLY A 123 8.53 -13.72 -3.11
C GLY A 123 9.37 -13.93 -1.85
N ASP A 124 8.75 -13.84 -0.66
CA ASP A 124 9.41 -14.05 0.64
C ASP A 124 9.74 -15.52 0.97
N ALA A 125 9.35 -16.48 0.13
CA ALA A 125 9.57 -17.90 0.39
C ALA A 125 11.04 -18.30 0.17
N LYS A 126 11.74 -18.66 1.25
CA LYS A 126 13.16 -19.06 1.21
C LYS A 126 13.41 -20.48 0.68
N THR A 127 12.39 -21.34 0.67
CA THR A 127 12.50 -22.73 0.19
C THR A 127 11.52 -23.00 -0.93
N GLY A 128 11.93 -23.82 -1.90
CA GLY A 128 11.08 -24.24 -3.03
C GLY A 128 9.78 -24.92 -2.58
N GLU A 129 9.83 -25.73 -1.52
CA GLU A 129 8.64 -26.38 -0.96
C GLU A 129 7.63 -25.35 -0.39
N THR A 130 8.12 -24.36 0.38
CA THR A 130 7.24 -23.30 0.91
C THR A 130 6.62 -22.50 -0.22
N ARG A 131 7.40 -22.22 -1.27
CA ARG A 131 6.97 -21.49 -2.45
C ARG A 131 5.87 -22.24 -3.20
N ALA A 132 6.08 -23.51 -3.51
CA ALA A 132 5.11 -24.38 -4.17
C ALA A 132 3.79 -24.48 -3.37
N ARG A 133 3.87 -24.68 -2.04
CA ARG A 133 2.70 -24.70 -1.16
C ARG A 133 1.92 -23.39 -1.17
N ARG A 134 2.62 -22.25 -1.16
CA ARG A 134 1.99 -20.91 -1.22
C ARG A 134 1.27 -20.72 -2.56
N ILE A 135 1.91 -21.08 -3.67
CA ILE A 135 1.30 -21.01 -5.02
C ILE A 135 0.03 -21.85 -5.10
N ALA A 136 0.08 -23.11 -4.66
CA ALA A 136 -1.09 -23.99 -4.65
C ALA A 136 -2.25 -23.40 -3.82
N LYS A 137 -1.94 -22.79 -2.67
CA LYS A 137 -2.93 -22.09 -1.84
C LYS A 137 -3.52 -20.88 -2.55
N VAL A 138 -2.69 -20.06 -3.22
CA VAL A 138 -3.16 -18.88 -3.97
C VAL A 138 -4.16 -19.31 -5.04
N VAL A 139 -3.80 -20.30 -5.86
CA VAL A 139 -4.69 -20.83 -6.91
C VAL A 139 -6.02 -21.30 -6.31
N ALA A 140 -5.99 -22.07 -5.22
CA ALA A 140 -7.20 -22.55 -4.56
C ALA A 140 -8.07 -21.40 -3.99
N ASP A 141 -7.47 -20.39 -3.38
CA ASP A 141 -8.20 -19.24 -2.83
C ASP A 141 -8.82 -18.37 -3.94
N LEU A 142 -8.15 -18.23 -5.09
CA LEU A 142 -8.67 -17.52 -6.26
C LEU A 142 -9.85 -18.26 -6.91
N LYS A 143 -9.77 -19.59 -7.05
CA LYS A 143 -10.90 -20.42 -7.51
C LYS A 143 -12.11 -20.32 -6.58
N ALA A 144 -11.87 -20.14 -5.29
CA ALA A 144 -12.90 -19.92 -4.28
C ALA A 144 -13.41 -18.46 -4.23
N GLY A 145 -12.91 -17.55 -5.07
CA GLY A 145 -13.35 -16.16 -5.13
C GLY A 145 -12.97 -15.31 -3.91
N LYS A 146 -11.95 -15.71 -3.14
CA LYS A 146 -11.53 -14.97 -1.93
C LYS A 146 -10.68 -13.74 -2.29
N LYS A 147 -10.75 -12.68 -1.47
CA LYS A 147 -9.98 -11.44 -1.61
C LYS A 147 -9.20 -11.11 -0.33
#